data_AF-A0A0H3PKH1-F1
#
_entry.id   AF-A0A0H3PKH1-F1
#
_cell.length_a   1.000
_cell.length_b   1.000
_cell.length_c   1.000
_cell.angle_alpha   90.00
_cell.angle_beta   90.00
_cell.angle_gamma   90.00
#
_symmetry.space_group_name_H-M   'P 1'
#
loop_
_entity.id
_entity.type
_entity.pdbx_description
1 polymer ?
#
loop_
_entity_poly.entity_id
_entity_poly.type
_entity_poly.pdbx_seq_one_letter_code
_entity_poly.pdbx_strand_id
1 'polypeptide(L)' 'MKSLTTETALDILIAWLQDNIDCGSGIIFDNDEDKTDSAALLPCIEQAREDVRTLRHLQLLHQNR' A
#
# COMPACT_ATOMS: atom_id res chain seq x y z
N MET A 1 5.59 12.70 -18.30
CA MET A 1 5.73 12.08 -16.98
C MET A 1 5.28 10.63 -17.07
N LYS A 2 6.03 9.67 -16.54
CA LYS A 2 5.62 8.26 -16.53
C LYS A 2 4.52 8.11 -15.47
N SER A 3 3.34 7.63 -15.86
CA SER A 3 2.27 7.36 -14.89
C SER A 3 2.68 6.19 -14.00
N LEU A 4 2.47 6.32 -12.70
CA LEU A 4 2.56 5.21 -11.76
C LEU A 4 1.40 4.24 -12.03
N THR A 5 1.67 2.95 -11.91
CA THR A 5 0.61 1.95 -11.80
C THR A 5 0.11 1.94 -10.36
N THR A 6 -1.15 1.54 -10.14
CA THR A 6 -1.71 1.40 -8.78
C THR A 6 -0.85 0.47 -7.92
N GLU A 7 -0.36 -0.64 -8.48
CA GLU A 7 0.53 -1.59 -7.79
C GLU A 7 1.82 -0.90 -7.31
N THR A 8 2.50 -0.14 -8.18
CA THR A 8 3.73 0.58 -7.81
C THR A 8 3.45 1.72 -6.82
N ALA A 9 2.29 2.38 -6.90
CA ALA A 9 1.91 3.39 -5.91
C ALA A 9 1.70 2.75 -4.52
N LEU A 10 1.11 1.56 -4.46
CA LEU A 10 0.94 0.81 -3.21
C LEU A 10 2.28 0.30 -2.66
N ASP A 11 3.20 -0.15 -3.52
CA ASP A 11 4.57 -0.51 -3.10
C ASP A 11 5.29 0.66 -2.42
N ILE A 12 5.19 1.86 -2.99
CA ILE A 12 5.80 3.08 -2.42
C ILE A 12 5.16 3.42 -1.07
N LEU A 13 3.83 3.31 -0.98
CA LEU A 13 3.11 3.60 0.25
C LEU A 13 3.48 2.62 1.38
N ILE A 14 3.60 1.32 1.08
CA ILE A 14 4.04 0.29 2.03
C ILE A 14 5.45 0.59 2.55
N ALA A 15 6.40 0.87 1.65
CA ALA A 15 7.77 1.19 2.04
C ALA A 15 7.82 2.41 2.97
N TRP A 16 7.02 3.43 2.66
CA TRP A 16 6.95 4.63 3.48
C TRP A 16 6.29 4.39 4.86
N LEU A 17 5.24 3.57 4.93
CA LEU A 17 4.63 3.17 6.21
C LEU A 17 5.60 2.34 7.07
N GLN A 18 6.35 1.43 6.46
CA GLN A 18 7.35 0.63 7.17
C GLN A 18 8.49 1.50 7.70
N ASP A 19 9.01 2.42 6.88
CA ASP A 19 10.03 3.38 7.30
C ASP A 19 9.54 4.23 8.49
N ASN A 20 8.26 4.63 8.49
CA ASN A 20 7.67 5.37 9.61
C ASN A 20 7.65 4.53 10.91
N ILE A 21 7.27 3.25 10.82
CA ILE A 21 7.25 2.31 11.96
C ILE A 21 8.69 2.09 12.49
N ASP A 22 9.64 1.85 11.59
CA ASP A 22 11.01 1.49 11.94
C ASP A 22 11.81 2.68 12.50
N CYS A 23 11.57 3.88 11.98
CA CYS A 23 12.28 5.09 12.42
C CYS A 23 11.65 5.76 13.64
N GLY A 24 10.47 5.33 14.10
CA GLY A 24 9.72 5.97 15.20
C GLY A 24 9.48 7.47 14.97
N SER A 25 9.49 7.90 13.71
CA SER A 25 9.40 9.29 13.31
C SER A 25 7.92 9.62 13.13
N GLY A 26 7.37 10.44 14.02
CA GLY A 26 6.00 10.94 13.90
C GLY A 26 5.86 11.83 12.67
N ILE A 27 5.50 11.24 11.52
CA ILE A 27 5.14 11.96 10.30
C ILE A 27 3.71 11.57 9.92
N ILE A 28 2.84 12.59 9.88
CA ILE A 28 1.53 12.80 9.20
C ILE A 28 0.44 11.73 9.32
N PHE A 29 0.74 10.43 9.41
CA PHE A 29 -0.26 9.36 9.53
C PHE A 29 -0.46 8.84 10.95
N ASP A 30 0.46 9.11 11.86
CA ASP A 30 0.22 8.79 13.27
C ASP A 30 -0.78 9.79 13.84
N ASN A 31 -2.05 9.39 13.85
CA ASN A 31 -3.05 10.06 14.66
C ASN A 31 -3.12 9.37 16.02
N ASP A 32 -2.39 9.92 16.99
CA ASP A 32 -2.42 9.47 18.38
C ASP A 32 -3.83 9.55 18.99
N GLU A 33 -4.70 10.42 18.46
CA GLU A 33 -6.07 10.64 18.96
C GLU A 33 -7.02 9.49 18.57
N ASP A 34 -6.92 8.96 17.35
CA ASP A 34 -7.79 7.88 16.85
C ASP A 34 -7.09 6.50 16.76
N LYS A 35 -5.83 6.39 17.19
CA LYS A 35 -5.02 5.15 17.09
C LYS A 35 -4.97 4.55 15.69
N THR A 36 -5.07 5.41 14.67
CA THR A 36 -4.85 4.98 13.29
C THR A 36 -3.37 5.18 13.02
N ASP A 37 -2.53 4.41 13.71
CA ASP A 37 -1.09 4.47 13.55
C ASP A 37 -0.68 3.80 12.24
N SER A 38 0.51 4.14 11.75
CA SER A 38 1.06 3.55 10.52
C SER A 38 1.08 2.01 10.58
N ALA A 39 1.23 1.45 11.79
CA ALA A 39 1.21 0.01 12.06
C ALA A 39 -0.18 -0.64 11.86
N ALA A 40 -1.27 0.04 12.22
CA ALA A 40 -2.64 -0.43 12.01
C ALA A 40 -3.05 -0.34 10.54
N LEU A 41 -2.52 0.64 9.81
CA LEU A 41 -2.83 0.83 8.39
C LEU A 41 -2.08 -0.15 7.48
N LEU A 42 -0.84 -0.50 7.82
CA LEU A 42 0.05 -1.31 6.98
C LEU A 42 -0.61 -2.63 6.47
N PRO A 43 -1.24 -3.48 7.31
CA PRO A 43 -1.86 -4.72 6.85
C PRO A 43 -2.96 -4.50 5.80
N CYS A 44 -3.72 -3.40 5.92
CA CYS A 44 -4.79 -3.06 4.97
C CYS A 44 -4.21 -2.69 3.60
N ILE A 45 -3.11 -1.94 3.57
CA ILE A 45 -2.44 -1.54 2.32
C ILE A 45 -1.75 -2.73 1.65
N GLU A 46 -1.13 -3.62 2.43
CA GLU A 46 -0.58 -4.89 1.92
C GLU A 46 -1.67 -5.74 1.25
N GLN A 47 -2.83 -5.87 1.88
CA GLN A 47 -3.96 -6.58 1.29
C GLN A 47 -4.46 -5.93 0.00
N ALA A 48 -4.62 -4.60 -0.01
CA ALA A 48 -5.03 -3.87 -1.20
C ALA A 48 -4.07 -4.08 -2.38
N ARG A 49 -2.76 -4.20 -2.10
CA ARG A 49 -1.76 -4.51 -3.13
C ARG A 49 -1.94 -5.91 -3.71
N GLU A 50 -2.17 -6.91 -2.87
CA GLU A 50 -2.40 -8.28 -3.34
C GLU A 50 -3.72 -8.43 -4.10
N ASP A 51 -4.75 -7.68 -3.72
CA ASP A 51 -6.01 -7.61 -4.47
C ASP A 51 -5.78 -7.00 -5.86
N VAL A 52 -5.02 -5.89 -5.95
CA VAL A 52 -4.66 -5.28 -7.25
C VAL A 52 -3.86 -6.25 -8.12
N ARG A 53 -2.93 -7.01 -7.54
CA ARG A 53 -2.17 -8.05 -8.25
C ARG A 53 -3.07 -9.16 -8.77
N THR A 54 -3.98 -9.64 -7.94
CA THR A 54 -4.93 -10.68 -8.28
C THR A 54 -5.84 -10.21 -9.42
N LEU A 55 -6.37 -8.98 -9.33
CA LEU A 55 -7.19 -8.38 -10.39
C LEU A 55 -6.42 -8.25 -11.69
N ARG A 56 -5.17 -7.79 -11.65
CA ARG A 56 -4.29 -7.70 -12.82
C ARG A 56 -4.06 -9.08 -13.45
N HIS A 57 -3.84 -10.11 -12.64
CA HIS A 57 -3.68 -11.48 -13.12
C HIS A 57 -4.95 -12.00 -13.80
N LEU A 58 -6.12 -11.81 -13.18
CA LEU A 58 -7.42 -12.19 -13.75
C LEU A 58 -7.71 -11.46 -15.05
N GLN A 59 -7.41 -10.16 -15.14
CA GLN A 59 -7.55 -9.39 -16.37
C GLN A 59 -6.67 -9.97 -17.50
N LEU A 60 -5.42 -10.31 -17.21
CA LEU A 60 -4.53 -10.93 -18.20
C LEU A 60 -5.06 -12.30 -18.66
N LEU A 61 -5.59 -13.13 -17.76
CA LEU A 61 -6.19 -14.41 -18.13
C LEU A 61 -7.40 -14.24 -19.06
N HIS A 62 -8.25 -13.23 -18.81
CA HIS A 62 -9.39 -12.93 -19.66
C HIS A 62 -8.99 -12.32 -21.01
N GLN A 63 -7.92 -11.53 -21.07
CA GLN A 63 -7.40 -10.97 -22.32
C GLN A 63 -6.73 -12.01 -23.24
N ASN A 64 -6.26 -13.12 -22.67
CA ASN A 64 -5.66 -14.23 -23.43
C ASN A 64 -6.68 -15.31 -23.83
N ARG A 65 -7.98 -15.06 -23.66
CA ARG A 65 -9.10 -15.88 -24.16
C ARG A 65 -9.75 -15.23 -25.37
#